data_AF-A0A2S6SRT6-F1
#
_entry.id   AF-A0A2S6SRT6-F1
#
_cell.length_a   1.000
_cell.length_b   1.000
_cell.length_c   1.000
_cell.angle_alpha   90.00
_cell.angle_beta   90.00
_cell.angle_gamma   90.00
#
_symmetry.space_group_name_H-M   'P 1'
#
loop_
_entity.id
_entity.type
_entity.pdbx_description
1 polymer ?
#
loop_
_entity_poly.entity_id
_entity_poly.type
_entity_poly.pdbx_seq_one_letter_code
_entity_poly.pdbx_strand_id
1 'polypeptide(L)'
;MNNKQYYNIKEVSKILNIKEHVIRHWDSVDPKTKKVRIEGLSVGRGAGKRLKNGTRYFSQKNINKLKKLKETLFDEEFSNKRIYSLKLANKIVSNNKSKINLKKIDKKKYDSKDLIMILNNLKEILD
;
A
#
# COMPACT_ATOMS: atom_id res chain seq x y z
N MET A 1 -7.03 -22.34 19.24
CA MET A 1 -6.62 -21.24 18.34
C MET A 1 -7.81 -20.30 18.16
N ASN A 2 -7.61 -18.99 18.30
CA ASN A 2 -8.72 -18.03 18.26
C ASN A 2 -9.27 -17.91 16.83
N ASN A 3 -10.42 -18.53 16.55
CA ASN A 3 -11.14 -18.46 15.25
C ASN A 3 -11.84 -17.10 15.06
N LYS A 4 -11.14 -16.00 15.37
CA LYS A 4 -11.72 -14.66 15.28
C LYS A 4 -11.84 -14.27 13.81
N GLN A 5 -13.09 -14.12 13.34
CA GLN A 5 -13.39 -13.81 11.94
C GLN A 5 -13.03 -12.37 11.55
N TYR A 6 -13.10 -11.43 12.50
CA TYR A 6 -12.88 -10.01 12.26
C TYR A 6 -12.07 -9.35 13.38
N TYR A 7 -11.16 -8.47 13.00
CA TYR A 7 -10.27 -7.72 13.89
C TYR A 7 -10.62 -6.23 13.85
N ASN A 8 -10.52 -5.53 14.97
CA ASN A 8 -10.67 -4.07 14.99
C ASN A 8 -9.34 -3.38 14.59
N ILE A 9 -9.39 -2.07 14.34
CA ILE A 9 -8.20 -1.32 13.89
C ILE A 9 -7.04 -1.34 14.89
N LYS A 10 -7.32 -1.37 16.21
CA LYS A 10 -6.28 -1.45 17.26
C LYS A 10 -5.53 -2.77 17.18
N GLU A 11 -6.25 -3.87 16.95
CA GLU A 11 -5.68 -5.20 16.79
C GLU A 11 -4.85 -5.29 15.51
N VAL A 12 -5.39 -4.81 14.38
CA VAL A 12 -4.66 -4.81 13.10
C VAL A 12 -3.40 -3.93 13.17
N SER A 13 -3.49 -2.79 13.86
CA SER A 13 -2.35 -1.90 14.11
C SER A 13 -1.20 -2.64 14.81
N LYS A 14 -1.52 -3.44 15.82
CA LYS A 14 -0.54 -4.28 16.53
C LYS A 14 0.01 -5.40 15.64
N ILE A 15 -0.88 -6.14 14.95
CA ILE A 15 -0.49 -7.26 14.08
C ILE A 15 0.50 -6.83 13.00
N LEU A 16 0.26 -5.67 12.37
CA LEU A 16 1.07 -5.19 11.25
C LEU A 16 2.15 -4.20 11.65
N ASN A 17 2.20 -3.79 12.92
CA ASN A 17 3.04 -2.69 13.40
C ASN A 17 2.88 -1.41 12.53
N ILE A 18 1.63 -1.01 12.29
CA ILE A 18 1.25 0.19 11.52
C ILE A 18 0.40 1.07 12.43
N LYS A 19 0.68 2.38 12.50
CA LYS A 19 -0.14 3.32 13.28
C LYS A 19 -1.58 3.35 12.76
N GLU A 20 -2.57 3.32 13.66
CA GLU A 20 -3.99 3.31 13.29
C GLU A 20 -4.39 4.42 12.30
N HIS A 21 -3.87 5.64 12.47
CA HIS A 21 -4.23 6.76 11.60
C HIS A 21 -3.77 6.57 10.15
N VAL A 22 -2.69 5.79 9.91
CA VAL A 22 -2.23 5.44 8.56
C VAL A 22 -3.25 4.50 7.91
N ILE A 23 -3.71 3.49 8.64
CA ILE A 23 -4.77 2.57 8.19
C ILE A 23 -6.06 3.35 7.91
N ARG A 24 -6.46 4.26 8.82
CA ARG A 24 -7.64 5.13 8.62
C ARG A 24 -7.50 6.02 7.39
N HIS A 25 -6.31 6.54 7.14
CA HIS A 25 -6.04 7.36 5.96
C HIS A 25 -6.20 6.53 4.70
N TRP A 26 -5.58 5.36 4.59
CA TRP A 26 -5.70 4.50 3.41
C TRP A 26 -7.12 4.01 3.13
N ASP A 27 -7.89 3.73 4.17
CA ASP A 27 -9.29 3.30 4.09
C ASP A 27 -10.28 4.50 4.02
N SER A 28 -9.77 5.74 3.91
CA SER A 28 -10.60 6.94 3.78
C SER A 28 -10.97 7.26 2.33
N VAL A 29 -12.01 8.08 2.19
CA VAL A 29 -12.36 8.72 0.92
C VAL A 29 -11.44 9.92 0.70
N ASP A 30 -10.90 10.04 -0.51
CA ASP A 30 -10.16 11.23 -0.90
C ASP A 30 -11.14 12.41 -1.08
N PRO A 31 -10.91 13.55 -0.39
CA PRO A 31 -11.84 14.68 -0.45
C PRO A 31 -11.91 15.34 -1.83
N LYS A 32 -10.86 15.21 -2.66
CA LYS A 32 -10.80 15.78 -4.02
C LYS A 32 -11.53 14.90 -5.02
N THR A 33 -11.26 13.60 -5.02
CA THR A 33 -11.84 12.69 -6.02
C THR A 33 -13.17 12.08 -5.59
N LYS A 34 -13.53 12.20 -4.30
CA LYS A 34 -14.67 11.53 -3.65
C LYS A 34 -14.66 10.01 -3.77
N LYS A 35 -13.54 9.44 -4.21
CA LYS A 35 -13.32 8.00 -4.30
C LYS A 35 -12.57 7.51 -3.07
N VAL A 36 -12.77 6.23 -2.78
CA VAL A 36 -11.95 5.49 -1.83
C VAL A 36 -10.49 5.56 -2.27
N ARG A 37 -9.57 5.84 -1.34
CA ARG A 37 -8.14 5.83 -1.67
C ARG A 37 -7.65 4.43 -2.05
N ILE A 38 -8.04 3.41 -1.30
CA ILE A 38 -7.71 2.01 -1.59
C ILE A 38 -8.90 1.10 -1.29
N GLU A 39 -9.40 0.40 -2.31
CA GLU A 39 -10.61 -0.40 -2.19
C GLU A 39 -10.42 -1.72 -1.44
N GLY A 40 -11.43 -2.06 -0.62
CA GLY A 40 -11.50 -3.33 0.08
C GLY A 40 -10.47 -3.50 1.20
N LEU A 41 -10.04 -2.40 1.84
CA LEU A 41 -9.15 -2.45 3.00
C LEU A 41 -9.86 -2.81 4.31
N SER A 42 -11.17 -2.59 4.44
CA SER A 42 -11.97 -2.98 5.61
C SER A 42 -13.19 -3.82 5.21
N VAL A 43 -13.86 -4.45 6.20
CA VAL A 43 -15.18 -5.07 5.99
C VAL A 43 -16.29 -4.03 6.15
N GLY A 44 -17.16 -3.97 5.14
CA GLY A 44 -18.17 -2.94 4.95
C GLY A 44 -18.35 -2.74 3.44
N ARG A 45 -19.58 -2.55 2.95
CA ARG A 45 -19.86 -2.40 1.52
C ARG A 45 -19.21 -1.12 0.97
N GLY A 46 -17.97 -1.23 0.48
CA GLY A 46 -17.20 -0.13 -0.09
C GLY A 46 -16.58 0.76 0.98
N ALA A 47 -15.36 1.24 0.76
CA ALA A 47 -14.76 2.16 1.71
C ALA A 47 -15.60 3.43 1.81
N GLY A 48 -15.79 3.89 3.03
CA GLY A 48 -16.76 4.95 3.35
C GLY A 48 -18.03 4.47 4.02
N LYS A 49 -18.52 3.24 3.82
CA LYS A 49 -19.62 2.69 4.62
C LYS A 49 -19.09 1.94 5.84
N ARG A 50 -18.78 2.75 6.85
CA ARG A 50 -18.51 2.31 8.22
C ARG A 50 -19.74 1.53 8.73
N LEU A 51 -19.56 0.65 9.72
CA LEU A 51 -20.72 0.20 10.52
C LEU A 51 -21.41 1.42 11.15
N LYS A 52 -22.66 1.29 11.60
CA LYS A 52 -23.48 2.40 12.13
C LYS A 52 -22.74 3.31 13.15
N ASN A 53 -21.70 2.81 13.82
CA ASN A 53 -20.89 3.51 14.82
C ASN A 53 -19.55 4.08 14.31
N GLY A 54 -19.25 4.00 13.01
CA GLY A 54 -17.98 4.50 12.48
C GLY A 54 -16.78 3.54 12.62
N THR A 55 -16.99 2.35 13.20
CA THR A 55 -15.91 1.39 13.49
C THR A 55 -15.49 0.63 12.24
N ARG A 56 -14.18 0.37 12.14
CA ARG A 56 -13.57 -0.43 11.07
C ARG A 56 -13.22 -1.81 11.59
N TYR A 57 -13.64 -2.81 10.84
CA TYR A 57 -13.25 -4.20 11.06
C TYR A 57 -12.52 -4.74 9.84
N PHE A 58 -11.73 -5.78 10.06
CA PHE A 58 -10.85 -6.36 9.06
C PHE A 58 -10.93 -7.88 9.15
N SER A 59 -11.28 -8.54 8.05
CA SER A 59 -11.10 -9.99 7.93
C SER A 59 -9.64 -10.33 7.67
N GLN A 60 -9.27 -11.61 7.77
CA GLN A 60 -7.92 -12.05 7.40
C GLN A 60 -7.53 -11.66 5.97
N LYS A 61 -8.49 -11.68 5.03
CA LYS A 61 -8.29 -11.23 3.64
C LYS A 61 -7.91 -9.74 3.58
N ASN A 62 -8.56 -8.90 4.38
CA ASN A 62 -8.24 -7.47 4.47
C ASN A 62 -6.86 -7.24 5.08
N ILE A 63 -6.52 -7.97 6.15
CA ILE A 63 -5.21 -7.89 6.81
C ILE A 63 -4.10 -8.28 5.82
N ASN A 64 -4.28 -9.35 5.05
CA ASN A 64 -3.31 -9.76 4.03
C ASN A 64 -3.13 -8.68 2.94
N LYS A 65 -4.20 -7.98 2.53
CA LYS A 65 -4.09 -6.84 1.62
C LYS A 65 -3.31 -5.68 2.24
N LEU A 66 -3.59 -5.32 3.50
CA LEU A 66 -2.86 -4.29 4.23
C LEU A 66 -1.38 -4.63 4.40
N LYS A 67 -1.06 -5.91 4.64
CA LYS A 67 0.31 -6.39 4.71
C LYS A 67 1.04 -6.17 3.39
N LYS A 68 0.48 -6.62 2.27
CA LYS A 68 1.04 -6.38 0.92
C LYS A 68 1.20 -4.90 0.62
N LEU A 69 0.21 -4.08 0.97
CA LEU A 69 0.27 -2.63 0.81
C LEU A 69 1.42 -2.02 1.62
N LYS A 70 1.58 -2.43 2.89
CA LYS A 70 2.68 -2.01 3.76
C LYS A 70 4.02 -2.37 3.13
N GLU A 71 4.21 -3.64 2.76
CA GLU A 71 5.44 -4.13 2.12
C GLU A 71 5.73 -3.34 0.83
N THR A 72 4.71 -2.95 0.08
CA THR A 72 4.89 -2.16 -1.15
C THR A 72 5.35 -0.74 -0.83
N LEU A 73 4.78 -0.09 0.18
CA LEU A 73 4.99 1.33 0.49
C LEU A 73 6.15 1.60 1.47
N PHE A 74 6.55 0.61 2.25
CA PHE A 74 7.55 0.71 3.31
C PHE A 74 8.63 -0.34 3.14
N ASP A 75 9.85 0.06 3.48
CA ASP A 75 11.01 -0.82 3.47
C ASP A 75 11.07 -1.55 4.81
N GLU A 76 11.09 -2.88 4.77
CA GLU A 76 11.17 -3.68 6.00
C GLU A 76 12.53 -3.53 6.69
N GLU A 77 13.60 -3.30 5.92
CA GLU A 77 14.96 -3.13 6.44
C GLU A 77 15.20 -1.79 7.16
N PHE A 78 14.43 -0.74 6.85
CA PHE A 78 14.65 0.61 7.39
C PHE A 78 13.43 1.16 8.14
N SER A 79 13.10 0.52 9.26
CA SER A 79 12.39 1.17 10.39
C SER A 79 11.11 1.96 10.03
N ASN A 80 10.22 1.40 9.21
CA ASN A 80 8.97 2.08 8.79
C ASN A 80 9.20 3.42 8.06
N LYS A 81 10.39 3.67 7.48
CA LYS A 81 10.60 4.81 6.58
C LYS A 81 9.88 4.55 5.27
N ARG A 82 9.19 5.57 4.77
CA ARG A 82 8.51 5.49 3.47
C ARG A 82 9.54 5.19 2.39
N ILE A 83 9.20 4.26 1.51
CA ILE A 83 9.98 4.05 0.30
C ILE A 83 9.85 5.32 -0.56
N TYR A 84 10.98 5.88 -0.99
CA TYR A 84 10.99 7.00 -1.93
C TYR A 84 10.36 6.58 -3.27
N SER A 85 9.72 7.53 -3.96
CA SER A 85 8.92 7.31 -5.16
C SER A 85 9.59 6.40 -6.20
N LEU A 86 10.92 6.50 -6.35
CA LEU A 86 11.70 5.73 -7.33
C LEU A 86 11.97 4.29 -6.86
N LYS A 87 12.28 4.06 -5.59
CA LYS A 87 12.40 2.70 -5.04
C LYS A 87 11.03 2.00 -5.04
N LEU A 88 9.94 2.76 -4.87
CA LEU A 88 8.57 2.25 -4.99
C LEU A 88 8.27 1.84 -6.43
N ALA A 89 8.57 2.69 -7.40
CA ALA A 89 8.41 2.38 -8.82
C ALA A 89 9.19 1.12 -9.21
N ASN A 90 10.46 1.01 -8.79
CA ASN A 90 11.27 -0.18 -9.05
C ASN A 90 10.65 -1.45 -8.44
N LYS A 91 10.11 -1.36 -7.22
CA LYS A 91 9.47 -2.51 -6.53
C LYS A 91 8.18 -2.96 -7.23
N ILE A 92 7.39 -2.00 -7.73
CA ILE A 92 6.17 -2.29 -8.49
C ILE A 92 6.54 -2.98 -9.81
N VAL A 93 7.53 -2.44 -10.53
CA VAL A 93 8.03 -3.00 -11.79
C VAL A 93 8.61 -4.40 -11.58
N SER A 94 9.36 -4.64 -10.50
CA SER A 94 9.96 -5.96 -10.24
C SER A 94 8.94 -7.02 -9.82
N ASN A 95 7.87 -6.63 -9.12
CA ASN A 95 6.83 -7.56 -8.66
C ASN A 95 5.84 -7.96 -9.78
N ASN A 96 5.58 -7.05 -10.73
CA ASN A 96 4.91 -7.41 -11.98
C ASN A 96 5.94 -8.10 -12.87
N LYS A 97 5.76 -9.40 -13.17
CA LYS A 97 6.66 -10.25 -13.99
C LYS A 97 6.97 -9.74 -15.43
N SER A 98 6.72 -8.47 -15.72
CA SER A 98 7.29 -7.74 -16.85
C SER A 98 8.82 -7.89 -16.83
N LYS A 99 9.39 -8.26 -17.99
CA LYS A 99 10.83 -8.51 -18.20
C LYS A 99 11.64 -7.21 -18.20
N ILE A 100 11.45 -6.34 -17.20
CA ILE A 100 12.12 -5.04 -17.17
C ILE A 100 13.31 -5.14 -16.23
N ASN A 101 14.50 -5.24 -16.83
CA ASN A 101 15.76 -5.44 -16.13
C ASN A 101 16.27 -4.10 -15.58
N LEU A 102 15.74 -3.65 -14.44
CA LEU A 102 16.17 -2.42 -13.74
C LEU A 102 17.49 -2.63 -12.97
N LYS A 103 18.49 -3.24 -13.60
CA LYS A 103 19.79 -3.47 -12.95
C LYS A 103 20.45 -2.12 -12.62
N LYS A 104 20.70 -1.95 -11.32
CA LYS A 104 21.55 -0.92 -10.67
C LYS A 104 21.03 0.51 -10.77
N ILE A 105 19.99 0.82 -10.00
CA ILE A 105 19.69 2.21 -9.64
C ILE A 105 20.09 2.46 -8.17
N ASP A 106 21.35 2.17 -7.85
CA ASP A 106 22.02 2.57 -6.60
C ASP A 106 22.88 3.80 -6.88
N LYS A 107 22.23 4.93 -7.20
CA LYS A 107 22.93 6.22 -7.31
C LYS A 107 22.35 7.19 -6.28
N LYS A 108 23.24 7.81 -5.50
CA LYS A 108 22.91 8.91 -4.56
C LYS A 108 22.27 10.13 -5.26
N LYS A 109 22.34 10.20 -6.59
CA LYS A 109 21.74 11.24 -7.43
C LYS A 109 21.29 10.62 -8.76
N TYR A 110 20.03 10.85 -9.14
CA TYR A 110 19.44 10.33 -10.38
C TYR A 110 19.75 11.28 -11.54
N ASP A 111 20.08 10.73 -12.72
CA ASP A 111 20.10 11.49 -13.97
C ASP A 111 18.70 11.47 -14.61
N SER A 112 18.40 12.52 -15.37
CA SER A 112 17.23 12.68 -16.24
C SER A 112 16.88 11.42 -17.04
N LYS A 113 17.89 10.72 -17.57
CA LYS A 113 17.72 9.47 -18.33
C LYS A 113 17.16 8.33 -17.49
N ASP A 114 17.60 8.21 -16.24
CA ASP A 114 17.10 7.17 -15.31
C ASP A 114 15.61 7.43 -15.00
N LEU A 115 15.22 8.69 -14.85
CA LEU A 115 13.82 9.08 -14.60
C LEU A 115 12.92 8.84 -15.82
N ILE A 116 13.39 9.15 -17.03
CA ILE A 116 12.66 8.91 -18.28
C ILE A 116 12.44 7.42 -18.50
N MET A 117 13.46 6.60 -18.24
CA MET A 117 13.34 5.14 -18.34
C MET A 117 12.29 4.59 -17.37
N ILE A 118 12.31 5.04 -16.11
CA ILE A 118 11.29 4.66 -15.12
C ILE A 118 9.89 5.09 -15.57
N LEU A 119 9.75 6.30 -16.11
CA LEU A 119 8.46 6.84 -16.55
C LEU A 119 7.87 6.03 -17.72
N ASN A 120 8.70 5.62 -18.68
CA ASN A 120 8.26 4.79 -19.80
C ASN A 120 7.85 3.40 -19.35
N ASN A 121 8.64 2.77 -18.47
CA ASN A 121 8.31 1.47 -17.89
C ASN A 121 7.00 1.50 -17.09
N LEU A 122 6.71 2.60 -16.38
CA LEU A 122 5.45 2.75 -15.65
C LEU A 122 4.25 2.90 -16.58
N LYS A 123 4.41 3.55 -17.75
CA LYS A 123 3.34 3.65 -18.76
C LYS A 123 2.98 2.28 -19.30
N GLU A 124 3.98 1.47 -19.66
CA GLU A 124 3.76 0.11 -20.17
C GLU A 124 3.03 -0.84 -19.18
N ILE A 125 3.07 -0.55 -17.88
CA ILE A 125 2.37 -1.33 -16.86
C ILE A 125 0.91 -0.87 -16.67
N LEU A 126 0.61 0.38 -17.03
CA LEU A 126 -0.70 1.00 -16.79
C LEU A 126 -1.63 0.97 -18.00
N ASP A 127 -1.08 0.76 -19.20
CA ASP A 127 -1.81 0.47 -20.44
C ASP A 127 -2.17 -1.03 -20.54
#